data_AF-A0A352SNT4-F1
#
_entry.id   AF-A0A352SNT4-F1
#
_cell.length_a   1.000
_cell.length_b   1.000
_cell.length_c   1.000
_cell.angle_alpha   90.00
_cell.angle_beta   90.00
_cell.angle_gamma   90.00
#
_symmetry.space_group_name_H-M   'P 1'
#
loop_
_entity.id
_entity.type
_entity.pdbx_description
1 polymer ?
#
loop_
_entity_poly.entity_id
_entity_poly.type
_entity_poly.pdbx_seq_one_letter_code
_entity_poly.pdbx_strand_id
1 'polypeptide(L)'
;MTRSSVRKDKLQSNLRFGWTTGTCATAAVNAAYTAMVTGEFPDRVTIVTPSGKNADLEVVNTARGTADGAAAAHSGPNSNPNSSIETCWFSAGIIKDAGDDPDVTHGALITAILRRGP
;
A
#
# COMPACT_ATOMS: atom_id res chain seq x y z
N MET A 1 44.69 36.74 19.98
CA MET A 1 43.65 36.74 18.92
C MET A 1 42.86 35.45 19.03
N THR A 2 41.74 35.48 19.74
CA THR A 2 40.92 34.29 20.06
C THR A 2 39.92 34.08 18.93
N ARG A 3 40.00 32.96 18.20
CA ARG A 3 39.04 32.61 17.16
C ARG A 3 37.68 32.32 17.81
N SER A 4 36.71 33.21 17.61
CA SER A 4 35.33 32.98 18.00
C SER A 4 34.75 31.87 17.12
N SER A 5 34.43 30.73 17.72
CA SER A 5 33.76 29.61 17.05
C SER A 5 32.32 30.01 16.73
N VAL A 6 32.04 30.24 15.44
CA VAL A 6 30.68 30.43 14.95
C VAL A 6 29.92 29.12 15.16
N ARG A 7 29.02 29.11 16.16
CA ARG A 7 28.04 28.03 16.32
C ARG A 7 27.14 28.06 15.09
N LYS A 8 27.17 26.99 14.29
CA LYS A 8 26.17 26.79 13.23
C LYS A 8 24.83 26.56 13.91
N ASP A 9 23.98 27.59 13.95
CA ASP A 9 22.57 27.41 14.26
C ASP A 9 21.98 26.47 13.22
N LYS A 10 21.73 25.23 13.63
CA LYS A 10 21.11 24.22 12.78
C LYS A 10 19.66 24.62 12.64
N LEU A 11 19.24 25.06 11.45
CA LEU A 11 17.84 25.32 11.14
C LEU A 11 17.04 24.06 11.51
N GLN A 12 16.23 24.14 12.56
CA GLN A 12 15.31 23.06 12.92
C GLN A 12 14.09 23.18 11.99
N SER A 13 14.14 22.47 10.87
CA SER A 13 12.97 22.29 10.02
C SER A 13 12.19 21.06 10.49
N ASN A 14 10.91 21.25 10.80
CA ASN A 14 9.98 20.16 11.11
C ASN A 14 9.39 19.63 9.80
N LEU A 15 10.23 18.99 8.98
CA LEU A 15 9.82 18.48 7.67
C LEU A 15 8.95 17.23 7.81
N ARG A 16 7.91 17.13 6.97
CA ARG A 16 7.08 15.94 6.85
C ARG A 16 7.90 14.79 6.26
N PHE A 17 7.79 13.66 6.93
CA PHE A 17 8.34 12.40 6.44
C PHE A 17 7.33 11.72 5.50
N GLY A 18 7.82 11.15 4.39
CA GLY A 18 7.05 10.33 3.47
C GLY A 18 7.49 8.87 3.43
N TRP A 19 6.77 8.07 2.64
CA TRP A 19 7.02 6.65 2.46
C TRP A 19 7.59 6.35 1.07
N THR A 20 8.47 5.35 1.02
CA THR A 20 9.07 4.92 -0.24
C THR A 20 8.08 4.15 -1.11
N THR A 21 8.34 4.09 -2.41
CA THR A 21 7.56 3.25 -3.35
C THR A 21 7.51 1.79 -2.92
N GLY A 22 8.61 1.26 -2.39
CA GLY A 22 8.67 -0.10 -1.85
C GLY A 22 7.73 -0.30 -0.66
N THR A 23 7.68 0.66 0.27
CA THR A 23 6.73 0.64 1.40
C THR A 23 5.28 0.61 0.90
N CYS A 24 4.92 1.48 -0.05
CA CYS A 24 3.58 1.50 -0.64
C CYS A 24 3.26 0.19 -1.38
N ALA A 25 4.20 -0.37 -2.14
CA ALA A 25 4.03 -1.64 -2.83
C ALA A 25 3.81 -2.81 -1.85
N THR A 26 4.58 -2.87 -0.76
CA THR A 26 4.40 -3.89 0.28
C THR A 26 3.03 -3.76 0.95
N ALA A 27 2.57 -2.54 1.24
CA ALA A 27 1.23 -2.33 1.79
C ALA A 27 0.12 -2.72 0.82
N ALA A 28 0.25 -2.37 -0.48
CA ALA A 28 -0.68 -2.80 -1.52
C ALA A 28 -0.76 -4.34 -1.62
N VAL A 29 0.38 -5.03 -1.58
CA VAL A 29 0.43 -6.50 -1.56
C VAL A 29 -0.23 -7.06 -0.30
N ASN A 30 0.03 -6.47 0.86
CA ASN A 30 -0.59 -6.90 2.12
C ASN A 30 -2.12 -6.79 2.03
N ALA A 31 -2.65 -5.63 1.62
CA ALA A 31 -4.10 -5.43 1.48
C ALA A 31 -4.75 -6.38 0.46
N ALA A 32 -4.12 -6.57 -0.71
CA ALA A 32 -4.61 -7.52 -1.71
C ALA A 32 -4.56 -8.97 -1.22
N TYR A 33 -3.54 -9.34 -0.45
CA TYR A 33 -3.38 -10.67 0.11
C TYR A 33 -4.39 -10.93 1.24
N THR A 34 -4.63 -9.94 2.11
CA THR A 34 -5.71 -9.98 3.09
C THR A 34 -7.02 -10.30 2.40
N ALA A 35 -7.40 -9.54 1.38
CA ALA A 35 -8.63 -9.79 0.63
C ALA A 35 -8.67 -11.16 -0.05
N MET A 36 -7.54 -11.67 -0.53
CA MET A 36 -7.46 -13.02 -1.10
C MET A 36 -7.70 -14.13 -0.07
N VAL A 37 -7.28 -13.92 1.19
CA VAL A 37 -7.39 -14.92 2.26
C VAL A 37 -8.72 -14.80 2.99
N THR A 38 -9.22 -13.59 3.23
CA THR A 38 -10.42 -13.31 4.04
C THR A 38 -11.66 -13.03 3.20
N GLY A 39 -11.50 -12.62 1.94
CA GLY A 39 -12.58 -12.15 1.07
C GLY A 39 -12.85 -10.64 1.16
N GLU A 40 -12.21 -9.93 2.10
CA GLU A 40 -12.48 -8.51 2.41
C GLU A 40 -11.20 -7.67 2.36
N PHE A 41 -11.28 -6.49 1.74
CA PHE A 41 -10.17 -5.53 1.74
C PHE A 41 -10.14 -4.73 3.04
N PRO A 42 -8.97 -4.55 3.68
CA PRO A 42 -8.86 -3.65 4.81
C PRO A 42 -8.85 -2.19 4.35
N ASP A 43 -9.38 -1.26 5.15
CA ASP A 43 -9.31 0.18 4.89
C ASP A 43 -7.87 0.73 5.02
N ARG A 44 -7.07 0.11 5.91
CA ARG A 44 -5.67 0.47 6.18
C ARG A 44 -4.82 -0.76 6.43
N VAL A 45 -3.52 -0.63 6.16
CA VAL A 45 -2.52 -1.66 6.41
C VAL A 45 -1.32 -1.05 7.12
N THR A 46 -0.92 -1.68 8.23
CA THR A 46 0.34 -1.36 8.91
C THR A 46 1.41 -2.36 8.53
N ILE A 47 2.57 -1.87 8.10
CA ILE A 47 3.75 -2.69 7.82
C ILE A 47 4.99 -2.14 8.53
N VAL A 48 5.94 -3.02 8.84
CA VAL A 48 7.24 -2.64 9.39
C VAL A 48 8.22 -2.44 8.23
N THR A 49 8.81 -1.25 8.13
CA THR A 49 9.85 -0.96 7.13
C THR A 49 11.19 -1.60 7.53
N PRO A 50 12.15 -1.75 6.59
CA PRO A 50 13.51 -2.22 6.93
C PRO A 50 14.21 -1.37 8.00
N SER A 51 13.82 -0.09 8.13
CA SER A 51 14.32 0.82 9.16
C SER A 51 13.65 0.66 10.54
N GLY A 52 12.72 -0.29 10.68
CA GLY A 52 11.97 -0.53 11.92
C GLY A 52 10.78 0.42 12.15
N LYS A 53 10.51 1.36 11.24
CA LYS A 53 9.33 2.25 11.34
C LYS A 53 8.06 1.52 10.96
N ASN A 54 6.98 1.77 11.70
CA ASN A 54 5.63 1.34 11.34
C ASN A 54 5.03 2.33 10.32
N ALA A 55 4.75 1.84 9.12
CA ALA A 55 4.02 2.57 8.09
C ALA A 55 2.55 2.12 8.13
N ASP A 56 1.67 2.98 8.63
CA ASP A 56 0.23 2.78 8.59
C ASP A 56 -0.34 3.55 7.39
N LEU A 57 -0.82 2.81 6.38
CA LEU A 57 -1.12 3.31 5.05
C LEU A 57 -2.56 3.00 4.68
N GLU A 58 -3.25 3.99 4.11
CA GLU A 58 -4.63 3.86 3.62
C GLU A 58 -4.68 3.12 2.30
N VAL A 59 -5.64 2.20 2.19
CA VAL A 59 -5.97 1.49 0.95
C VAL A 59 -6.99 2.33 0.19
N VAL A 60 -6.56 2.93 -0.92
CA VAL A 60 -7.36 3.93 -1.66
C VAL A 60 -8.07 3.37 -2.89
N ASN A 61 -7.65 2.19 -3.36
CA ASN A 61 -8.19 1.53 -4.53
C ASN A 61 -8.23 0.03 -4.29
N THR A 62 -9.36 -0.60 -4.60
CA THR A 62 -9.53 -2.04 -4.45
C THR A 62 -10.36 -2.59 -5.60
N ALA A 63 -9.98 -3.75 -6.12
CA ALA A 63 -10.77 -4.45 -7.14
C ALA A 63 -10.57 -5.96 -7.02
N ARG A 64 -11.60 -6.74 -7.38
CA ARG A 64 -11.51 -8.19 -7.50
C ARG A 64 -12.27 -8.68 -8.72
N GLY A 65 -11.86 -9.82 -9.25
CA GLY A 65 -12.55 -10.46 -10.37
C GLY A 65 -12.16 -11.92 -10.53
N THR A 66 -12.88 -12.64 -11.38
CA THR A 66 -12.56 -14.04 -11.71
C THR A 66 -11.55 -14.11 -12.86
N ALA A 67 -10.85 -15.24 -12.99
CA ALA A 67 -9.89 -15.50 -14.06
C ALA A 67 -10.49 -15.36 -15.47
N ASP A 68 -11.80 -15.59 -15.62
CA ASP A 68 -12.52 -15.57 -16.91
C ASP A 68 -12.98 -14.16 -17.35
N GLY A 69 -12.49 -13.10 -16.68
CA GLY A 69 -12.70 -11.72 -17.14
C GLY A 69 -14.02 -11.07 -16.71
N ALA A 70 -14.82 -11.73 -15.87
CA ALA A 70 -15.94 -11.07 -15.21
C ALA A 70 -15.42 -10.25 -14.02
N ALA A 71 -15.51 -8.92 -14.11
CA ALA A 71 -15.56 -8.08 -12.91
C ALA A 71 -16.67 -8.66 -12.04
N ALA A 72 -16.38 -9.02 -10.79
CA ALA A 72 -17.29 -9.77 -9.93
C ALA A 72 -18.56 -8.94 -9.63
N ALA A 73 -19.53 -8.97 -10.52
CA ALA A 73 -20.86 -8.45 -10.31
C ALA A 73 -21.57 -9.40 -9.33
N HIS A 74 -21.89 -8.88 -8.14
CA HIS A 74 -22.87 -9.37 -7.18
C HIS A 74 -23.21 -10.86 -7.27
N SER A 75 -22.51 -11.68 -6.47
CA SER A 75 -22.82 -13.10 -6.28
C SER A 75 -24.28 -13.29 -5.89
N GLY A 76 -25.05 -14.04 -6.69
CA GLY A 76 -26.37 -14.52 -6.32
C GLY A 76 -26.30 -15.54 -5.15
N PRO A 77 -27.42 -15.82 -4.46
CA PRO A 77 -27.44 -16.50 -3.15
C PRO A 77 -27.08 -18.00 -3.15
N ASN A 78 -26.57 -18.56 -4.26
CA ASN A 78 -26.29 -20.01 -4.38
C ASN A 78 -24.98 -20.33 -5.12
N SER A 79 -23.90 -19.63 -4.77
CA SER A 79 -22.54 -20.02 -5.15
C SER A 79 -21.82 -20.60 -3.94
N ASN A 80 -21.24 -21.80 -4.09
CA ASN A 80 -20.35 -22.38 -3.08
C ASN A 80 -19.26 -21.34 -2.73
N PRO A 81 -19.19 -20.85 -1.48
CA PRO A 81 -18.30 -19.75 -1.10
C PRO A 81 -16.81 -20.06 -1.31
N ASN A 82 -16.47 -21.36 -1.39
CA ASN A 82 -15.08 -21.79 -1.61
C ASN A 82 -14.72 -22.01 -3.09
N SER A 83 -15.69 -22.13 -4.00
CA SER A 83 -15.42 -22.47 -5.41
C SER A 83 -14.97 -21.28 -6.26
N SER A 84 -15.25 -20.05 -5.84
CA SER A 84 -14.92 -18.84 -6.61
C SER A 84 -13.60 -18.20 -6.19
N ILE A 85 -13.10 -18.43 -4.96
CA ILE A 85 -11.87 -17.78 -4.47
C ILE A 85 -10.61 -18.36 -5.14
N GLU A 86 -10.66 -19.62 -5.55
CA GLU A 86 -9.50 -20.34 -6.11
C GLU A 86 -8.98 -19.77 -7.44
N THR A 87 -9.84 -19.14 -8.24
CA THR A 87 -9.50 -18.52 -9.53
C THR A 87 -9.69 -17.00 -9.55
N CYS A 88 -9.86 -16.36 -8.39
CA CYS A 88 -9.99 -14.91 -8.32
C CYS A 88 -8.63 -14.19 -8.33
N TRP A 89 -8.62 -13.00 -8.92
CA TRP A 89 -7.58 -12.00 -8.71
C TRP A 89 -8.07 -10.92 -7.76
N PHE A 90 -7.15 -10.37 -6.98
CA PHE A 90 -7.38 -9.29 -6.01
C PHE A 90 -6.38 -8.18 -6.24
N SER A 91 -6.84 -6.95 -6.23
CA SER A 91 -6.01 -5.77 -6.42
C SER A 91 -6.26 -4.75 -5.33
N ALA A 92 -5.19 -4.17 -4.82
CA ALA A 92 -5.23 -3.05 -3.90
C ALA A 92 -4.18 -2.01 -4.28
N GLY A 93 -4.44 -0.75 -3.97
CA GLY A 93 -3.57 0.37 -4.30
C GLY A 93 -3.39 1.36 -3.15
N ILE A 94 -2.19 1.94 -3.07
CA ILE A 94 -1.77 2.92 -2.07
C ILE A 94 -1.26 4.17 -2.80
N ILE A 95 -1.67 5.37 -2.37
CA ILE A 95 -1.04 6.62 -2.85
C ILE A 95 0.27 6.83 -2.10
N LYS A 96 1.36 7.05 -2.85
CA LYS A 96 2.66 7.38 -2.26
C LYS A 96 2.72 8.84 -1.80
N ASP A 97 2.76 9.05 -0.49
CA ASP A 97 3.15 10.34 0.10
C ASP A 97 4.68 10.40 0.25
N ALA A 98 5.32 11.46 -0.26
CA ALA A 98 6.77 11.66 -0.21
C ALA A 98 7.18 12.63 0.91
N GLY A 99 6.21 13.17 1.67
CA GLY A 99 6.48 14.23 2.63
C GLY A 99 6.88 15.50 1.90
N ASP A 100 7.91 16.18 2.39
CA ASP A 100 8.43 17.41 1.77
C ASP A 100 9.55 17.16 0.73
N ASP A 101 9.85 15.89 0.41
CA ASP A 101 10.84 15.53 -0.62
C ASP A 101 10.29 15.83 -2.02
N PRO A 102 10.99 16.57 -2.90
CA PRO A 102 10.59 16.80 -4.29
C PRO A 102 10.78 15.54 -5.16
N ASP A 103 10.12 14.45 -4.75
CA ASP A 103 10.12 13.14 -5.39
C ASP A 103 9.08 13.11 -6.53
N VAL A 104 9.54 12.79 -7.75
CA VAL A 104 8.70 12.76 -8.96
C VAL A 104 7.54 11.76 -8.88
N THR A 105 7.61 10.77 -8.00
CA THR A 105 6.57 9.76 -7.77
C THR A 105 5.63 10.11 -6.62
N HIS A 106 5.74 11.31 -6.04
CA HIS A 106 4.75 11.78 -5.07
C HIS A 106 3.35 11.79 -5.68
N GLY A 107 2.37 11.28 -4.93
CA GLY A 107 0.98 11.15 -5.38
C GLY A 107 0.73 9.98 -6.33
N ALA A 108 1.75 9.22 -6.74
CA ALA A 108 1.56 8.06 -7.60
C ALA A 108 0.75 6.97 -6.90
N LEU A 109 -0.21 6.37 -7.63
CA LEU A 109 -0.92 5.18 -7.20
C LEU A 109 -0.04 3.95 -7.42
N ILE A 110 0.34 3.28 -6.34
CA ILE A 110 1.10 2.04 -6.36
C ILE A 110 0.12 0.89 -6.15
N THR A 111 -0.10 0.09 -7.20
CA THR A 111 -1.07 -1.00 -7.22
C THR A 111 -0.38 -2.36 -7.25
N ALA A 112 -0.88 -3.29 -6.43
CA ALA A 112 -0.55 -4.71 -6.51
C ALA A 112 -1.76 -5.48 -7.04
N ILE A 113 -1.50 -6.52 -7.85
CA ILE A 113 -2.51 -7.49 -8.31
C ILE A 113 -1.99 -8.88 -7.95
N LEU A 114 -2.78 -9.62 -7.19
CA LEU A 114 -2.46 -10.98 -6.77
C LEU A 114 -3.43 -11.97 -7.39
N ARG A 115 -2.89 -13.13 -7.76
CA ARG A 115 -3.62 -14.33 -8.20
C ARG A 115 -3.04 -15.52 -7.46
N ARG A 116 -3.86 -16.52 -7.15
CA ARG A 116 -3.33 -17.79 -6.67
C ARG A 116 -2.51 -18.43 -7.79
N GLY A 117 -1.32 -18.89 -7.43
CA GLY A 117 -0.50 -19.71 -8.32
C GLY A 117 -1.09 -21.12 -8.48
N PRO A 118 -0.58 -21.90 -9.43
CA PRO A 118 -0.94 -23.31 -9.61
C PRO A 118 -0.55 -24.18 -8.40
#